data_AF-A0A285GC22-F1
#
_entry.id   AF-A0A285GC22-F1
#
_cell.length_a   1.000
_cell.length_b   1.000
_cell.length_c   1.000
_cell.angle_alpha   90.00
_cell.angle_beta   90.00
_cell.angle_gamma   90.00
#
_symmetry.space_group_name_H-M   'P 1'
#
loop_
_entity.id
_entity.type
_entity.pdbx_description
1 polymer ?
#
loop_
_entity_poly.entity_id
_entity_poly.type
_entity_poly.pdbx_seq_one_letter_code
_entity_poly.pdbx_strand_id
1 'polypeptide(L)' 'MPSNDRITISHEICAGKPVIKGTRISVDFVIELLGNNWTYDDILENYPQLDKEDILAALKRY' A
#
# COMPACT_ATOMS: atom_id res chain seq x y z
N MET A 1 9.11 17.74 -10.17
CA MET A 1 9.69 16.45 -9.78
C MET A 1 8.61 15.39 -9.94
N PRO A 2 8.89 14.29 -10.65
CA PRO A 2 7.87 13.50 -11.33
C PRO A 2 6.95 12.82 -10.31
N SER A 3 5.68 12.75 -10.67
CA SER A 3 4.60 12.06 -9.99
C SER A 3 5.07 10.67 -9.57
N ASN A 4 5.39 10.53 -8.28
CA ASN A 4 5.98 9.32 -7.72
C ASN A 4 4.84 8.30 -7.56
N ASP A 5 4.47 7.64 -8.65
CA ASP A 5 3.45 6.60 -8.70
C ASP A 5 4.00 5.36 -7.94
N ARG A 6 3.93 5.43 -6.62
CA ARG A 6 4.32 4.36 -5.69
C ARG A 6 3.31 3.21 -5.67
N ILE A 7 2.11 3.47 -6.16
CA ILE A 7 1.09 2.46 -6.37
C ILE A 7 1.15 2.03 -7.82
N THR A 8 1.43 0.74 -8.04
CA THR A 8 1.30 0.12 -9.35
C THR A 8 -0.07 -0.53 -9.45
N ILE A 9 -0.81 -0.22 -10.51
CA ILE A 9 -2.07 -0.90 -10.82
C ILE A 9 -1.74 -1.94 -11.88
N SER A 10 -1.63 -3.21 -11.47
CA SER A 10 -1.45 -4.32 -12.41
C SER A 10 -2.80 -4.99 -12.63
N HIS A 11 -3.35 -4.88 -13.84
CA HIS A 11 -4.58 -5.59 -14.24
C HIS A 11 -4.47 -7.12 -14.09
N GLU A 12 -3.24 -7.63 -14.16
CA GLU A 12 -2.91 -9.06 -14.06
C GLU A 12 -2.67 -9.55 -12.61
N ILE A 13 -2.55 -8.64 -11.63
CA ILE A 13 -2.24 -8.98 -10.24
C ILE A 13 -3.42 -8.57 -9.36
N CYS A 14 -3.96 -9.50 -8.57
CA CYS A 14 -5.13 -9.28 -7.71
C CYS A 14 -6.38 -8.73 -8.46
N ALA A 15 -6.66 -9.23 -9.67
CA ALA A 15 -7.85 -8.86 -10.47
C ALA A 15 -7.96 -7.36 -10.79
N GLY A 16 -6.83 -6.66 -10.95
CA GLY A 16 -6.78 -5.23 -11.27
C GLY A 16 -6.78 -4.31 -10.05
N LYS A 17 -6.51 -4.85 -8.86
CA LYS A 17 -6.37 -4.04 -7.65
C LYS A 17 -5.03 -3.28 -7.64
N PRO A 18 -5.01 -2.04 -7.12
CA PRO A 18 -3.78 -1.30 -6.86
C PRO A 18 -2.90 -2.03 -5.83
N VAL A 19 -1.63 -2.23 -6.18
CA VAL A 19 -0.59 -2.83 -5.32
C VAL A 19 0.55 -1.84 -5.11
N ILE A 20 1.22 -1.94 -3.96
CA ILE A 20 2.35 -1.06 -3.65
C ILE A 20 3.58 -1.56 -4.42
N LYS A 21 4.17 -0.66 -5.21
CA LYS A 21 5.26 -0.96 -6.14
C LYS A 21 6.48 -1.49 -5.40
N GLY A 22 7.01 -2.62 -5.87
CA GLY A 22 8.13 -3.30 -5.21
C GLY A 22 7.73 -4.23 -4.08
N THR A 23 6.45 -4.30 -3.74
CA THR A 23 5.91 -5.26 -2.77
C THR A 23 4.83 -6.14 -3.40
N ARG A 24 4.46 -7.21 -2.70
CA ARG A 24 3.26 -8.01 -3.04
C ARG A 24 2.07 -7.63 -2.18
N ILE A 25 2.02 -6.39 -1.69
CA ILE A 25 0.99 -5.90 -0.78
C ILE A 25 0.01 -5.03 -1.55
N SER A 26 -1.28 -5.38 -1.44
CA SER A 26 -2.38 -4.64 -2.05
C SER A 26 -2.78 -3.46 -1.19
N VAL A 27 -3.24 -2.37 -1.81
CA VAL A 27 -3.81 -1.20 -1.10
C VAL A 27 -4.95 -1.62 -0.17
N ASP A 28 -5.81 -2.52 -0.66
CA ASP A 28 -6.93 -3.11 0.09
C ASP A 28 -6.47 -3.75 1.41
N PHE A 29 -5.33 -4.43 1.38
CA PHE A 29 -4.76 -5.09 2.56
C PHE A 29 -4.27 -4.07 3.59
N VAL A 30 -3.62 -3.00 3.14
CA VAL A 30 -3.20 -1.91 4.03
C VAL A 30 -4.40 -1.23 4.67
N ILE A 31 -5.49 -1.00 3.91
CA ILE A 31 -6.74 -0.46 4.45
C ILE A 31 -7.38 -1.41 5.45
N GLU A 32 -7.36 -2.73 5.17
CA GLU A 32 -7.87 -3.74 6.10
C GLU A 32 -7.08 -3.75 7.42
N LEU A 33 -5.74 -3.65 7.36
CA LEU A 33 -4.89 -3.54 8.57
C LEU A 33 -5.25 -2.29 9.37
N LEU A 34 -5.36 -1.13 8.72
CA LEU A 34 -5.76 0.12 9.37
C LEU A 34 -7.16 0.01 9.98
N GLY A 35 -8.09 -0.68 9.30
CA GLY A 35 -9.44 -0.99 9.82
C GLY A 35 -9.42 -1.91 11.04
N ASN A 36 -8.40 -2.76 11.17
CA ASN A 36 -8.15 -3.61 12.33
C ASN A 36 -7.43 -2.89 13.49
N ASN A 37 -7.42 -1.56 13.52
CA ASN A 37 -6.69 -0.74 14.51
C ASN A 37 -5.16 -0.86 14.44
N TRP A 38 -4.59 -1.31 13.32
CA TRP A 38 -3.14 -1.28 13.16
C TRP A 38 -2.66 0.15 12.97
N THR A 39 -1.53 0.49 13.59
CA THR A 39 -0.89 1.78 13.37
C THR A 39 0.04 1.73 12.15
N TYR A 40 0.40 2.90 11.63
CA TYR A 40 1.42 3.00 10.59
C TYR A 40 2.73 2.33 11.03
N ASP A 41 3.10 2.47 12.31
CA ASP A 41 4.32 1.89 12.87
C ASP A 41 4.22 0.36 12.89
N ASP A 42 3.12 -0.22 13.37
CA ASP A 42 2.89 -1.67 13.33
C ASP A 42 3.02 -2.24 11.92
N ILE A 43 2.48 -1.54 10.92
CA ILE A 43 2.56 -1.95 9.52
C ILE A 43 4.01 -1.88 9.04
N LEU A 44 4.75 -0.83 9.37
CA LEU A 44 6.16 -0.67 8.98
C LEU A 44 7.09 -1.65 9.70
N GLU A 45 6.79 -1.99 10.96
CA GLU A 45 7.54 -2.98 11.74
C GLU A 45 7.32 -4.40 11.21
N ASN A 46 6.07 -4.75 10.87
CA ASN A 46 5.76 -6.07 10.30
C ASN A 46 6.16 -6.18 8.83
N TYR A 47 6.13 -5.06 8.10
CA TYR A 47 6.47 -4.98 6.70
C TYR A 47 7.51 -3.87 6.47
N PRO A 48 8.79 -4.12 6.80
CA PRO A 48 9.87 -3.13 6.60
C PRO A 48 10.16 -2.82 5.13
N GLN A 49 9.54 -3.56 4.22
CA GLN A 49 9.53 -3.31 2.77
C GLN A 49 8.50 -2.24 2.35
N LEU A 50 7.59 -1.87 3.25
CA LEU A 50 6.67 -0.76 3.06
C LEU A 50 7.30 0.51 3.59
N ASP A 51 7.03 1.60 2.90
CA ASP A 51 7.36 2.93 3.37
C ASP A 51 6.09 3.66 3.82
N LYS A 52 6.25 4.65 4.71
CA LYS A 52 5.11 5.43 5.22
C LYS A 52 4.41 6.15 4.08
N GLU A 53 5.17 6.58 3.08
CA GLU A 53 4.65 7.18 1.86
C GLU A 53 3.79 6.21 1.03
N ASP A 54 4.06 4.90 1.08
CA ASP A 54 3.23 3.90 0.38
C ASP A 54 1.86 3.74 1.06
N ILE A 55 1.84 3.75 2.39
CA ILE A 55 0.60 3.72 3.19
C ILE A 55 -0.21 5.00 2.92
N LEU A 56 0.44 6.16 2.88
CA LEU A 56 -0.23 7.42 2.56
C LEU A 56 -0.76 7.46 1.13
N ALA A 57 -0.01 6.90 0.16
CA ALA A 57 -0.48 6.78 -1.20
C ALA A 57 -1.73 5.88 -1.28
N ALA A 58 -1.76 4.79 -0.50
CA ALA A 58 -2.87 3.85 -0.42
C ALA A 58 -4.15 4.54 0.05
N LEU A 59 -4.04 5.40 1.06
CA LEU A 59 -5.15 6.21 1.59
C LEU A 59 -5.61 7.32 0.63
N LYS A 60 -4.69 7.92 -0.14
CA LYS A 60 -5.01 9.04 -1.05
C LYS A 60 -5.83 8.62 -2.28
N ARG A 61 -5.84 7.32 -2.61
CA ARG A 61 -6.52 6.75 -3.79
C ARG A 61 -7.92 6.21 -3.48
N TYR A 62 -8.36 6.28 -2.23
CA TYR A 62 -9.70 5.87 -1.80
C TYR A 62 -10.69 7.04 -1.81
#